data_AF-A0A961PJK1-F1
#
_entry.id   AF-A0A961PJK1-F1
#
_cell.length_a   1.000
_cell.length_b   1.000
_cell.length_c   1.000
_cell.angle_alpha   90.00
_cell.angle_beta   90.00
_cell.angle_gamma   90.00
#
_symmetry.space_group_name_H-M   'P 1'
#
loop_
_entity.id
_entity.type
_entity.pdbx_description
1 polymer ?
#
loop_
_entity_poly.entity_id
_entity_poly.type
_entity_poly.pdbx_seq_one_letter_code
_entity_poly.pdbx_strand_id
1 'polypeptide(L)' 'MRHKRNAWMGVVGGLGVVVALAGFVGGWMTPRDTIVVTFAVWILGATLVRVFTDPPGKS' A
#
# COMPACT_ATOMS: atom_id res chain seq x y z
N MET A 1 -2.09 -19.37 -4.65
CA MET A 1 -1.47 -18.02 -4.61
C MET A 1 -2.49 -16.88 -4.48
N ARG A 2 -3.70 -16.98 -5.06
CA ARG A 2 -4.72 -15.92 -5.03
C ARG A 2 -5.15 -15.48 -3.62
N HIS A 3 -5.33 -16.42 -2.69
CA HIS A 3 -5.69 -16.11 -1.29
C HIS A 3 -4.55 -15.38 -0.53
N LYS A 4 -3.30 -15.82 -0.74
CA LYS A 4 -2.10 -15.18 -0.17
C LYS A 4 -1.89 -13.77 -0.72
N ARG A 5 -2.11 -13.56 -2.03
CA ARG A 5 -2.09 -12.25 -2.67
C ARG A 5 -3.13 -11.29 -2.09
N ASN A 6 -4.36 -11.77 -1.87
CA ASN A 6 -5.42 -10.96 -1.28
C ASN A 6 -5.10 -10.56 0.18
N ALA A 7 -4.50 -11.46 0.96
CA ALA A 7 -4.05 -11.15 2.31
C ALA A 7 -2.98 -10.05 2.30
N TRP A 8 -1.97 -10.15 1.42
CA TRP A 8 -0.92 -9.12 1.29
C TRP A 8 -1.44 -7.78 0.77
N MET A 9 -2.39 -7.79 -0.17
CA MET A 9 -3.08 -6.56 -0.61
C MET A 9 -3.84 -5.90 0.56
N GLY A 10 -4.44 -6.69 1.44
CA GLY A 10 -5.08 -6.20 2.67
C GLY A 10 -4.09 -5.53 3.63
N VAL A 11 -2.90 -6.12 3.81
CA VAL A 11 -1.82 -5.53 4.62
C VAL A 11 -1.35 -4.19 4.05
N VAL A 12 -1.15 -4.12 2.72
CA VAL A 12 -0.77 -2.86 2.04
C VAL A 12 -1.86 -1.79 2.20
N GLY A 13 -3.14 -2.18 2.08
CA GLY A 13 -4.26 -1.29 2.36
C GLY A 13 -4.24 -0.75 3.80
N GLY A 14 -4.02 -1.63 4.78
CA GLY A 14 -3.89 -1.25 6.19
C GLY A 14 -2.72 -0.30 6.45
N LEU A 15 -1.57 -0.53 5.83
CA LEU A 15 -0.42 0.39 5.91
C LEU A 15 -0.74 1.77 5.34
N GLY A 16 -1.44 1.84 4.22
CA GLY A 16 -1.91 3.11 3.66
C GLY A 16 -2.80 3.89 4.63
N VAL A 17 -3.71 3.20 5.34
CA VAL A 17 -4.56 3.80 6.37
C VAL A 17 -3.75 4.31 7.55
N VAL A 18 -2.77 3.54 8.04
CA VAL A 18 -1.89 3.96 9.15
C VAL A 18 -1.12 5.23 8.78
N VAL A 19 -0.58 5.28 7.55
CA VAL A 19 0.15 6.44 7.04
C VAL A 19 -0.76 7.66 6.91
N ALA A 20 -1.99 7.47 6.41
CA ALA A 20 -2.97 8.54 6.33
C ALA A 20 -3.35 9.07 7.72
N LEU A 21 -3.58 8.19 8.69
CA LEU A 21 -3.87 8.59 10.08
C LEU A 21 -2.68 9.32 10.71
N ALA A 22 -1.46 8.84 10.52
CA ALA A 22 -0.26 9.52 11.03
C ALA A 22 -0.09 10.92 10.40
N GLY A 23 -0.33 11.07 9.11
CA GLY A 23 -0.23 12.35 8.42
C GLY A 23 -1.34 13.34 8.83
N PHE A 24 -2.61 12.92 8.76
CA PHE A 24 -3.75 13.79 9.03
C PHE A 24 -4.01 14.03 10.52
N VAL A 25 -3.97 12.97 11.35
CA VAL A 25 -4.27 13.06 12.78
C VAL A 25 -3.02 13.44 13.57
N GLY A 26 -1.86 12.91 13.20
CA GLY A 26 -0.59 13.25 13.83
C GLY A 26 -0.08 14.64 13.45
N GLY A 27 -0.55 15.22 12.34
CA GLY A 27 -0.11 16.54 11.86
C GLY A 27 1.35 16.55 11.40
N TRP A 28 1.93 15.38 11.10
CA TRP A 28 3.35 15.24 10.73
C TRP A 28 3.67 15.80 9.34
N MET A 29 2.65 15.95 8.50
CA MET A 29 2.78 16.35 7.10
C MET A 29 1.65 17.28 6.70
N THR A 30 1.89 18.11 5.69
CA THR A 30 0.81 18.89 5.08
C THR A 30 -0.23 17.95 4.46
N PRO A 31 -1.51 18.36 4.31
CA PRO A 31 -2.53 17.51 3.72
C PRO A 31 -2.16 17.02 2.31
N ARG A 32 -1.47 17.86 1.54
CA ARG A 32 -0.98 17.51 0.21
C ARG A 32 0.04 16.37 0.26
N ASP A 33 1.04 16.48 1.13
CA ASP A 33 2.09 15.48 1.25
C ASP A 33 1.54 14.17 1.81
N THR A 34 0.63 14.25 2.79
CA THR A 34 -0.05 13.07 3.35
C THR A 34 -0.76 12.28 2.25
N ILE A 35 -1.53 12.96 1.38
CA ILE A 35 -2.21 12.30 0.26
C ILE A 35 -1.21 11.61 -0.67
N VAL A 36 -0.17 12.33 -1.08
CA VAL A 36 0.86 11.79 -1.99
C VAL A 36 1.55 10.58 -1.37
N VAL A 37 1.93 10.64 -0.10
CA VAL A 37 2.65 9.57 0.59
C VAL A 37 1.74 8.36 0.83
N THR A 38 0.48 8.56 1.22
CA THR A 38 -0.49 7.47 1.36
C THR A 38 -0.68 6.72 0.04
N PHE A 39 -0.86 7.45 -1.08
CA PHE A 39 -0.98 6.82 -2.39
C PHE A 39 0.33 6.17 -2.84
N ALA A 40 1.47 6.77 -2.56
CA ALA A 40 2.78 6.18 -2.87
C ALA A 40 2.97 4.84 -2.15
N VAL A 41 2.68 4.78 -0.85
CA VAL A 41 2.76 3.54 -0.05
C VAL A 41 1.81 2.48 -0.61
N TRP A 42 0.59 2.87 -0.97
CA TRP A 42 -0.40 1.94 -1.51
C TRP A 42 -0.01 1.38 -2.88
N ILE A 43 0.40 2.25 -3.81
CA ILE A 43 0.81 1.86 -5.18
C ILE A 43 2.07 1.00 -5.15
N LEU A 44 3.10 1.42 -4.41
CA LEU A 44 4.35 0.66 -4.29
C LEU A 44 4.10 -0.68 -3.63
N GLY A 45 3.36 -0.71 -2.52
CA GLY A 45 3.01 -1.96 -1.84
C GLY A 45 2.21 -2.90 -2.75
N ALA A 46 1.20 -2.39 -3.47
CA ALA A 46 0.39 -3.20 -4.37
C ALA A 46 1.22 -3.76 -5.54
N THR A 47 2.15 -2.95 -6.06
CA THR A 47 3.07 -3.36 -7.14
C THR A 47 4.02 -4.44 -6.64
N LEU A 48 4.65 -4.27 -5.48
CA LEU A 48 5.52 -5.28 -4.87
C LEU A 48 4.76 -6.58 -4.61
N VAL A 49 3.54 -6.50 -4.07
CA VAL A 49 2.70 -7.69 -3.87
C VAL A 49 2.41 -8.37 -5.20
N ARG A 50 2.10 -7.66 -6.27
CA ARG A 50 1.92 -8.29 -7.59
C ARG A 50 3.19 -8.94 -8.09
N VAL A 51 4.31 -8.22 -8.10
CA VAL A 51 5.61 -8.72 -8.57
C VAL A 51 6.06 -9.98 -7.82
N PHE A 52 5.92 -10.00 -6.49
CA PHE A 52 6.38 -11.12 -5.67
C PHE A 52 5.38 -12.26 -5.55
N THR A 53 4.11 -12.05 -5.90
CA THR A 53 3.07 -13.08 -5.77
C THR A 53 2.54 -13.58 -7.11
N ASP A 54 2.88 -12.94 -8.23
CA ASP A 54 2.60 -13.48 -9.55
C ASP A 54 3.62 -14.59 -9.88
N PRO A 55 3.15 -15.80 -10.23
CA PRO A 55 4.04 -16.88 -10.59
C PRO A 55 4.77 -16.56 -11.92
N PRO A 56 6.07 -16.87 -12.04
CA PRO A 56 6.77 -16.73 -13.31
C PRO A 56 6.09 -17.64 -14.35
N GLY A 57 5.57 -17.07 -15.43
CA GLY A 57 5.02 -17.83 -16.56
C GLY A 57 3.54 -17.62 -16.91
N LYS A 58 2.90 -16.51 -16.51
CA LYS A 58 1.68 -16.04 -17.18
C LYS A 58 1.89 -14.62 -17.72
N SER A 59 2.72 -14.55 -18.77
CA SER A 59 2.69 -13.48 -19.78
C SER A 59 1.44 -13.61 -20.62
#